data_AF-A0A354BZ67-F1
#
_entry.id   AF-A0A354BZ67-F1
#
_cell.length_a   1.000
_cell.length_b   1.000
_cell.length_c   1.000
_cell.angle_alpha   90.00
_cell.angle_beta   90.00
_cell.angle_gamma   90.00
#
_symmetry.space_group_name_H-M   'P 1'
#
loop_
_entity.id
_entity.type
_entity.pdbx_description
1 polymer ?
#
loop_
_entity_poly.entity_id
_entity_poly.type
_entity_poly.pdbx_seq_one_letter_code
_entity_poly.pdbx_strand_id
1 'polypeptide(L)'
;MTLTNYYRVLGISSEASVEEIKKAYRSKAHLYHPDINHNPDAKDLFIAITEAYDFLITNHEKIKSDEKAYYHAMEDWRKYRQYRSRKKANSYARTPYSKFRNTSFYKTTRIFDGTTIIYGFIISVMVIVYTIIGYFYRVHHPIPGLEKPSLFAFIMLLLLGVLFFVVSSAYLRNYIAAAKKRRKK
;
A
#
# COMPACT_ATOMS: atom_id res chain seq x y z
N MET A 1 -15.20 8.52 18.22
CA MET A 1 -14.11 9.42 17.80
C MET A 1 -14.56 10.26 16.60
N THR A 2 -14.01 11.47 16.43
CA THR A 2 -14.22 12.31 15.24
C THR A 2 -13.13 12.05 14.20
N LEU A 3 -13.32 12.51 12.96
CA LEU A 3 -12.32 12.38 11.88
C LEU A 3 -10.95 12.97 12.29
N THR A 4 -10.94 14.20 12.80
CA THR A 4 -9.73 14.89 13.29
C THR A 4 -9.03 14.09 14.39
N ASN A 5 -9.79 13.42 15.26
CA ASN A 5 -9.22 12.58 16.30
C ASN A 5 -8.49 11.36 15.74
N TYR A 6 -8.97 10.76 14.64
CA TYR A 6 -8.27 9.63 14.02
C TYR A 6 -6.91 10.04 13.44
N TYR A 7 -6.83 11.17 12.74
CA TYR A 7 -5.57 11.72 12.25
C TYR A 7 -4.61 12.09 13.39
N ARG A 8 -5.13 12.74 14.44
CA ARG A 8 -4.36 13.11 15.63
C ARG A 8 -3.81 11.91 16.39
N VAL A 9 -4.62 10.86 16.57
CA VAL A 9 -4.19 9.61 17.21
C VAL A 9 -3.09 8.93 16.40
N LEU A 10 -3.13 8.99 15.07
CA LEU A 10 -2.04 8.53 14.22
C LEU A 10 -0.87 9.53 14.11
N GLY A 11 -1.03 10.77 14.56
CA GLY A 11 0.01 11.81 14.54
C GLY A 11 0.35 12.26 13.12
N ILE A 12 -0.66 12.38 12.26
CA ILE A 12 -0.52 12.73 10.85
C ILE A 12 -1.48 13.87 10.48
N SER A 13 -1.21 14.54 9.36
CA SER A 13 -2.07 15.59 8.80
C SER A 13 -3.40 15.03 8.31
N SER A 14 -4.44 15.87 8.22
CA SER A 14 -5.72 15.54 7.56
C SER A 14 -5.54 15.21 6.08
N GLU A 15 -4.50 15.79 5.46
CA GLU A 15 -4.16 15.59 4.05
C GLU A 15 -3.26 14.38 3.80
N ALA A 16 -2.98 13.58 4.84
CA ALA A 16 -2.07 12.46 4.75
C ALA A 16 -2.49 11.46 3.66
N SER A 17 -1.51 11.02 2.88
CA SER A 17 -1.70 9.97 1.88
C SER A 17 -1.98 8.61 2.54
N VAL A 18 -2.53 7.67 1.78
CA VAL A 18 -2.70 6.27 2.22
C VAL A 18 -1.38 5.67 2.70
N GLU A 19 -0.27 6.05 2.07
CA GLU A 19 1.07 5.61 2.46
C GLU A 19 1.48 6.12 3.84
N GLU A 20 1.26 7.39 4.10
CA GLU A 20 1.56 8.00 5.39
C GLU A 20 0.69 7.40 6.51
N ILE A 21 -0.60 7.19 6.25
CA ILE A 21 -1.53 6.53 7.18
C ILE A 21 -1.01 5.13 7.54
N LYS A 22 -0.67 4.31 6.53
CA LYS A 22 -0.14 2.96 6.73
C LYS A 22 1.22 2.95 7.44
N LYS A 23 2.11 3.90 7.11
CA LYS A 23 3.44 4.04 7.73
C LYS A 23 3.33 4.46 9.20
N ALA A 24 2.51 5.46 9.50
CA ALA A 24 2.26 5.94 10.84
C ALA A 24 1.66 4.83 11.72
N TYR A 25 0.67 4.10 11.19
CA TYR A 25 0.11 2.94 11.88
C TYR A 25 1.16 1.91 12.23
N ARG A 26 2.00 1.47 11.28
CA ARG A 26 3.07 0.48 11.57
C ARG A 26 4.01 0.94 12.68
N SER A 27 4.42 2.21 12.64
CA SER A 27 5.33 2.78 13.63
C SER A 27 4.69 2.78 15.03
N LYS A 28 3.46 3.27 15.14
CA LYS A 28 2.72 3.33 16.41
C LYS A 28 2.29 1.96 16.91
N ALA A 29 1.93 1.06 16.01
CA ALA A 29 1.58 -0.32 16.35
C ALA A 29 2.76 -1.08 16.94
N HIS A 30 4.00 -0.80 16.50
CA HIS A 30 5.19 -1.33 17.18
C HIS A 30 5.40 -0.66 18.55
N LEU A 31 5.24 0.67 18.63
CA LEU A 31 5.51 1.45 19.84
C LEU A 31 4.52 1.19 20.99
N TYR A 32 3.25 0.95 20.69
CA TYR A 32 2.19 0.81 21.68
C TYR A 32 1.70 -0.62 21.86
N HIS A 33 2.29 -1.60 21.17
CA HIS A 33 1.88 -2.98 21.37
C HIS A 33 2.16 -3.41 22.83
N PRO A 34 1.20 -4.03 23.55
CA PRO A 34 1.38 -4.38 24.97
C PRO A 34 2.56 -5.33 25.27
N ASP A 35 2.92 -6.18 24.30
CA ASP A 35 4.10 -7.07 24.35
C ASP A 35 5.45 -6.30 24.29
N ILE A 36 5.45 -5.07 23.78
CA ILE A 36 6.65 -4.23 23.64
C ILE A 36 6.64 -3.11 24.68
N ASN A 37 5.47 -2.54 24.93
CA ASN A 37 5.27 -1.39 25.80
C ASN A 37 4.37 -1.78 26.98
N HIS A 38 4.98 -1.78 28.16
CA HIS A 38 4.35 -2.21 29.41
C HIS A 38 3.64 -1.06 30.15
N ASN A 39 3.54 0.13 29.55
CA ASN A 39 2.75 1.21 30.13
C ASN A 39 1.26 0.77 30.23
N PRO A 40 0.56 1.04 31.35
CA PRO A 40 -0.86 0.72 31.51
C PRO A 40 -1.73 1.19 30.33
N ASP A 41 -1.38 2.33 29.70
CA ASP A 41 -2.14 2.91 28.60
C ASP A 41 -1.80 2.31 27.22
N ALA A 42 -0.75 1.48 27.11
CA ALA A 42 -0.27 0.98 25.83
C ALA A 42 -1.36 0.22 25.06
N LYS A 43 -2.14 -0.61 25.77
CA LYS A 43 -3.26 -1.36 25.18
C LYS A 43 -4.34 -0.44 24.61
N ASP A 44 -4.74 0.59 25.35
CA ASP A 44 -5.79 1.50 24.92
C ASP A 44 -5.33 2.38 23.76
N LEU A 45 -4.07 2.82 23.79
CA LEU A 45 -3.42 3.49 22.67
C LEU A 45 -3.36 2.58 21.44
N PHE A 46 -2.99 1.31 21.59
CA PHE A 46 -2.96 0.33 20.50
C PHE A 46 -4.35 0.13 19.88
N ILE A 47 -5.40 0.06 20.71
CA ILE A 47 -6.78 -0.05 20.25
C ILE A 47 -7.18 1.22 19.47
N ALA A 48 -6.88 2.39 20.02
CA ALA A 48 -7.19 3.68 19.40
C ALA A 48 -6.51 3.86 18.04
N ILE A 49 -5.20 3.57 17.92
CA ILE A 49 -4.48 3.68 16.64
C ILE A 49 -4.98 2.67 15.61
N THR A 50 -5.42 1.48 16.06
CA THR A 50 -5.90 0.44 15.15
C THR A 50 -7.28 0.78 14.63
N GLU A 51 -8.16 1.30 15.49
CA GLU A 51 -9.47 1.83 15.09
C GLU A 51 -9.32 3.01 14.12
N ALA A 52 -8.40 3.95 14.42
CA ALA A 52 -8.11 5.09 13.56
C ALA A 52 -7.62 4.65 12.18
N TYR A 53 -6.65 3.74 12.14
CA TYR A 53 -6.14 3.18 10.88
C TYR A 53 -7.24 2.50 10.07
N ASP A 54 -8.04 1.65 10.70
CA ASP A 54 -9.11 0.89 10.05
C ASP A 54 -10.20 1.80 9.47
N PHE A 55 -10.55 2.89 10.16
CA PHE A 55 -11.48 3.89 9.64
C PHE A 55 -10.91 4.64 8.43
N LEU A 56 -9.70 5.18 8.59
CA LEU A 56 -9.07 6.03 7.58
C LEU A 56 -8.77 5.25 6.30
N ILE A 57 -8.35 3.98 6.40
CA ILE A 57 -8.08 3.16 5.21
C ILE A 57 -9.37 2.74 4.49
N THR A 58 -10.43 2.44 5.25
CA THR A 58 -11.71 1.99 4.68
C THR A 58 -12.46 3.12 3.97
N ASN A 59 -12.30 4.35 4.46
CA ASN A 59 -13.09 5.49 4.00
C ASN A 59 -12.25 6.58 3.35
N HIS A 60 -10.98 6.32 3.02
CA HIS A 60 -10.07 7.34 2.48
C HIS A 60 -10.66 8.08 1.27
N GLU A 61 -11.22 7.32 0.32
CA GLU A 61 -11.84 7.88 -0.89
C GLU A 61 -13.12 8.66 -0.56
N LYS A 62 -13.98 8.10 0.29
CA LYS A 62 -15.25 8.74 0.71
C LYS A 62 -15.05 10.02 1.50
N ILE A 63 -13.98 10.11 2.29
CA ILE A 63 -13.60 11.31 3.04
C ILE A 63 -13.20 12.44 2.08
N LYS A 64 -12.62 12.10 0.91
CA LYS A 64 -12.12 13.06 -0.07
C LYS A 64 -13.09 13.38 -1.20
N SER A 65 -14.10 12.54 -1.44
CA SER A 65 -14.98 12.67 -2.60
C SER A 65 -16.01 13.78 -2.42
N ASP A 66 -16.87 13.66 -1.41
CA ASP A 66 -17.98 14.59 -1.17
C ASP A 66 -18.46 14.50 0.29
N GLU A 67 -19.11 15.56 0.74
CA GLU A 67 -19.53 15.72 2.13
C GLU A 67 -20.60 14.69 2.54
N LYS A 68 -21.52 14.32 1.64
CA LYS A 68 -22.61 13.38 1.92
C LYS A 68 -22.09 11.96 2.10
N ALA A 69 -21.18 11.52 1.23
CA ALA A 69 -20.48 10.24 1.31
C ALA A 69 -19.67 10.13 2.61
N TYR A 70 -19.05 11.22 3.05
CA TYR A 70 -18.38 11.30 4.35
C TYR A 70 -19.36 11.06 5.51
N TYR A 71 -20.50 11.76 5.55
CA TYR A 71 -21.48 11.59 6.64
C TYR A 71 -22.01 10.15 6.70
N HIS A 72 -22.39 9.57 5.56
CA HIS A 72 -22.83 8.17 5.51
C HIS A 72 -21.74 7.20 5.95
N ALA A 73 -20.49 7.42 5.52
CA ALA A 73 -19.36 6.59 5.95
C ALA A 73 -19.13 6.67 7.47
N MET A 74 -19.26 7.86 8.06
CA MET A 74 -19.11 8.08 9.49
C MET A 74 -20.25 7.41 10.29
N GLU A 75 -21.48 7.50 9.80
CA GLU A 75 -22.65 6.89 10.43
C GLU A 75 -22.57 5.35 10.39
N ASP A 76 -22.28 4.77 9.22
CA ASP A 76 -22.05 3.33 9.04
C ASP A 76 -20.92 2.83 9.94
N TRP A 77 -19.85 3.63 10.04
CA TRP A 77 -18.72 3.30 10.89
C TRP A 77 -19.14 3.22 12.35
N ARG A 78 -19.81 4.24 12.87
CA ARG A 78 -20.30 4.30 14.26
C ARG A 78 -21.26 3.16 14.56
N LYS A 79 -22.17 2.83 13.63
CA LYS A 79 -23.22 1.83 13.85
C LYS A 79 -22.69 0.39 13.80
N TYR A 80 -21.75 0.07 12.89
CA TYR A 80 -21.41 -1.33 12.60
C TYR A 80 -19.93 -1.69 12.60
N ARG A 81 -19.03 -0.77 12.21
CA ARG A 81 -17.61 -1.11 12.04
C ARG A 81 -16.77 -0.78 13.26
N GLN A 82 -17.13 0.23 14.04
CA GLN A 82 -16.36 0.66 15.20
C GLN A 82 -16.20 -0.47 16.23
N TYR A 83 -17.31 -1.13 16.58
CA TYR A 83 -17.29 -2.28 17.49
C TYR A 83 -16.42 -3.43 16.96
N ARG A 84 -16.58 -3.80 15.68
CA ARG A 84 -15.78 -4.87 15.04
C ARG A 84 -14.29 -4.50 15.00
N SER A 85 -13.97 -3.25 14.69
CA SER A 85 -12.61 -2.73 14.66
C SER A 85 -11.96 -2.80 16.04
N ARG A 86 -12.64 -2.35 17.09
CA ARG A 86 -12.16 -2.42 18.47
C ARG A 86 -12.01 -3.84 18.97
N LYS A 87 -12.94 -4.75 18.65
CA LYS A 87 -12.84 -6.18 19.01
C LYS A 87 -11.62 -6.82 18.34
N LYS A 88 -11.41 -6.54 17.06
CA LYS A 88 -10.22 -6.96 16.29
C LYS A 88 -8.93 -6.40 16.91
N ALA A 89 -8.89 -5.11 17.23
CA ALA A 89 -7.75 -4.47 17.88
C ALA A 89 -7.43 -5.08 19.25
N ASN A 90 -8.46 -5.36 20.06
CA ASN A 90 -8.30 -6.06 21.35
C ASN A 90 -7.73 -7.47 21.17
N SER A 91 -8.15 -8.20 20.15
CA SER A 91 -7.60 -9.51 19.84
C SER A 91 -6.11 -9.40 19.51
N TYR A 92 -5.72 -8.44 18.66
CA TYR A 92 -4.31 -8.21 18.32
C TYR A 92 -3.47 -7.75 19.52
N ALA A 93 -4.02 -6.91 20.39
CA ALA A 93 -3.32 -6.46 21.60
C ALA A 93 -2.96 -7.61 22.55
N ARG A 94 -3.73 -8.71 22.52
CA ARG A 94 -3.49 -9.92 23.33
C ARG A 94 -2.56 -10.94 22.67
N THR A 95 -2.29 -10.81 21.37
CA THR A 95 -1.36 -11.71 20.67
C THR A 95 0.06 -11.18 20.79
N PRO A 96 1.10 -12.01 20.93
CA PRO A 96 2.49 -11.56 20.88
C PRO A 96 2.76 -10.74 19.61
N TYR A 97 3.58 -9.69 19.72
CA TYR A 97 3.85 -8.77 18.61
C TYR A 97 4.41 -9.49 17.38
N SER A 98 5.24 -10.52 17.63
CA SER A 98 5.82 -11.38 16.60
C SER A 98 4.78 -12.12 15.75
N LYS A 99 3.63 -12.49 16.33
CA LYS A 99 2.50 -13.10 15.62
C LYS A 99 1.64 -12.01 14.95
N PHE A 100 1.36 -10.93 15.65
CA PHE A 100 0.59 -9.80 15.14
C PHE A 100 1.17 -9.24 13.83
N ARG A 101 2.49 -9.00 13.78
CA ARG A 101 3.17 -8.47 12.58
C ARG A 101 3.10 -9.39 11.34
N ASN A 102 2.72 -10.65 11.54
CA ASN A 102 2.58 -11.65 10.48
C ASN A 102 1.14 -11.81 10.00
N THR A 103 0.16 -11.18 10.65
CA THR A 103 -1.24 -11.18 10.22
C THR A 103 -1.42 -10.48 8.87
N SER A 104 -2.43 -10.90 8.11
CA SER A 104 -2.79 -10.22 6.85
C SER A 104 -3.05 -8.73 7.07
N PHE A 105 -3.72 -8.38 8.17
CA PHE A 105 -4.00 -7.00 8.55
C PHE A 105 -2.74 -6.13 8.69
N TYR A 106 -1.69 -6.61 9.36
CA TYR A 106 -0.46 -5.84 9.47
C TYR A 106 0.34 -5.86 8.15
N LYS A 107 0.32 -6.95 7.39
CA LYS A 107 1.06 -7.03 6.12
C LYS A 107 0.51 -6.08 5.05
N THR A 108 -0.81 -5.94 4.93
CA THR A 108 -1.45 -5.03 3.95
C THR A 108 -1.13 -3.55 4.16
N THR A 109 -0.59 -3.18 5.32
CA THR A 109 -0.04 -1.83 5.59
C THR A 109 1.26 -1.57 4.82
N ARG A 110 1.85 -2.57 4.17
CA ARG A 110 3.04 -2.41 3.33
C ARG A 110 2.58 -2.27 1.89
N ILE A 111 2.74 -1.06 1.35
CA ILE A 111 2.32 -0.75 -0.03
C ILE A 111 3.28 -1.38 -1.05
N PHE A 112 4.55 -1.49 -0.69
CA PHE A 112 5.61 -2.04 -1.54
C PHE A 112 6.08 -3.38 -0.98
N ASP A 113 5.16 -4.34 -0.90
CA ASP A 113 5.56 -5.73 -0.72
C ASP A 113 6.25 -6.22 -1.99
N GLY A 114 7.10 -7.26 -1.87
CA GLY A 114 7.88 -7.78 -3.00
C GLY A 114 7.04 -8.15 -4.24
N THR A 115 5.74 -8.40 -4.05
CA THR A 115 4.78 -8.66 -5.12
C THR A 115 4.64 -7.50 -6.11
N THR A 116 4.57 -6.24 -5.65
CA THR A 116 4.47 -5.07 -6.55
C THR A 116 5.71 -4.93 -7.44
N ILE A 117 6.89 -5.22 -6.88
CA ILE A 117 8.15 -5.22 -7.61
C ILE A 117 8.15 -6.32 -8.68
N ILE A 118 7.66 -7.53 -8.34
CA ILE A 118 7.54 -8.64 -9.27
C ILE A 118 6.59 -8.28 -10.43
N TYR A 119 5.40 -7.72 -10.15
CA TYR A 119 4.48 -7.28 -11.21
C TYR A 119 5.10 -6.20 -12.10
N GLY A 120 5.85 -5.26 -11.53
CA GLY A 120 6.56 -4.24 -12.31
C GLY A 120 7.59 -4.84 -13.28
N PHE A 121 8.36 -5.83 -12.82
CA PHE A 121 9.28 -6.56 -13.70
C PHE A 121 8.55 -7.38 -14.77
N ILE A 122 7.47 -8.08 -14.41
CA ILE A 122 6.67 -8.85 -15.38
C ILE A 122 6.13 -7.92 -16.47
N ILE A 123 5.51 -6.80 -16.11
CA ILE A 123 4.96 -5.83 -17.07
C ILE A 123 6.08 -5.29 -17.97
N SER A 124 7.22 -4.91 -17.40
CA SER A 124 8.37 -4.42 -18.16
C SER A 124 8.86 -5.45 -19.18
N VAL A 125 9.06 -6.71 -18.77
CA VAL A 125 9.49 -7.79 -19.66
C VAL A 125 8.44 -8.05 -20.74
N MET A 126 7.15 -8.12 -20.38
CA MET A 126 6.07 -8.31 -21.35
C MET A 126 6.06 -7.19 -22.39
N VAL A 127 6.16 -5.92 -21.98
CA VAL A 127 6.19 -4.77 -22.90
C VAL A 127 7.39 -4.88 -23.85
N ILE A 128 8.58 -5.16 -23.35
CA ILE A 128 9.79 -5.29 -24.19
C ILE A 128 9.63 -6.44 -25.19
N VAL A 129 9.22 -7.62 -24.71
CA VAL A 129 9.06 -8.83 -25.55
C VAL A 129 8.00 -8.63 -26.62
N TYR A 130 6.81 -8.16 -26.27
CA TYR A 130 5.75 -7.90 -27.25
C TYR A 130 6.12 -6.79 -28.23
N THR A 131 6.85 -5.78 -27.80
CA THR A 131 7.33 -4.71 -28.69
C THR A 131 8.33 -5.25 -29.72
N ILE A 132 9.28 -6.08 -29.29
CA ILE A 132 10.26 -6.74 -30.17
C ILE A 132 9.56 -7.69 -31.13
N ILE A 133 8.83 -8.67 -30.61
CA ILE A 133 8.16 -9.69 -31.42
C ILE A 133 7.16 -9.02 -32.38
N GLY A 134 6.34 -8.10 -31.90
CA GLY A 134 5.34 -7.41 -32.71
C GLY A 134 5.95 -6.57 -33.84
N TYR A 135 7.05 -5.87 -33.57
CA TYR A 135 7.76 -5.12 -34.60
C TYR A 135 8.32 -6.05 -35.68
N PHE A 136 9.08 -7.09 -35.29
CA PHE A 136 9.68 -8.02 -36.25
C PHE A 136 8.63 -8.83 -37.01
N TYR A 137 7.54 -9.23 -36.35
CA TYR A 137 6.42 -9.90 -37.00
C TYR A 137 5.79 -9.02 -38.09
N ARG A 138 5.55 -7.74 -37.79
CA ARG A 138 4.96 -6.79 -38.76
C ARG A 138 5.94 -6.43 -39.90
N VAL A 139 7.25 -6.49 -39.67
CA VAL A 139 8.27 -6.32 -40.71
C VAL A 139 8.25 -7.52 -41.68
N HIS A 140 8.15 -8.74 -41.16
CA HIS A 140 8.15 -9.97 -41.99
C HIS A 140 6.79 -10.25 -42.64
N HIS A 141 5.69 -9.83 -42.02
CA HIS A 141 4.32 -10.02 -42.48
C HIS A 141 3.64 -8.66 -42.69
N PRO A 142 3.96 -7.94 -43.79
CA PRO A 142 3.31 -6.67 -44.09
C PRO A 142 1.82 -6.89 -44.37
N ILE A 143 0.98 -6.05 -43.78
CA ILE A 143 -0.47 -6.10 -43.96
C ILE A 143 -0.84 -5.22 -45.17
N PRO A 144 -1.54 -5.75 -46.19
CA PRO A 144 -1.96 -4.96 -47.35
C PRO A 144 -2.80 -3.75 -46.91
N GLY A 145 -2.47 -2.57 -47.43
CA GLY A 145 -3.20 -1.32 -47.12
C GLY A 145 -2.79 -0.63 -45.80
N LEU A 146 -1.90 -1.20 -45.00
CA LEU A 146 -1.30 -0.53 -43.84
C LEU A 146 0.16 -0.16 -44.11
N GLU A 147 0.57 1.01 -43.59
CA GLU A 147 1.98 1.42 -43.62
C GLU A 147 2.88 0.49 -42.80
N LYS A 148 4.17 0.46 -43.14
CA LYS A 148 5.20 -0.30 -42.42
C LYS A 148 5.26 0.09 -40.93
N PRO A 149 5.72 -0.81 -40.03
CA PRO A 149 5.91 -0.48 -38.61
C PRO A 149 6.82 0.74 -38.42
N SER A 150 6.34 1.72 -37.66
CA SER A 150 7.11 2.90 -37.29
C SER A 150 8.26 2.51 -36.36
N LEU A 151 9.49 2.75 -36.82
CA LEU A 151 10.70 2.58 -36.00
C LEU A 151 10.67 3.51 -34.78
N PHE A 152 10.11 4.71 -34.94
CA PHE A 152 9.97 5.65 -33.84
C PHE A 152 9.05 5.10 -32.74
N ALA A 153 7.88 4.57 -33.11
CA ALA A 153 6.95 3.97 -32.15
C ALA A 153 7.57 2.75 -31.45
N PHE A 154 8.32 1.92 -32.20
CA PHE A 154 9.09 0.80 -31.64
C PHE A 154 10.08 1.27 -30.58
N ILE A 155 10.91 2.26 -30.88
CA ILE A 155 11.90 2.80 -29.93
C ILE A 155 11.21 3.39 -28.70
N MET A 156 10.12 4.15 -28.87
CA MET A 156 9.38 4.74 -27.75
C MET A 156 8.79 3.68 -26.81
N LEU A 157 8.19 2.62 -27.36
CA LEU A 157 7.64 1.52 -26.56
C LEU A 157 8.74 0.71 -25.85
N LEU A 158 9.90 0.52 -26.51
CA LEU A 158 11.04 -0.15 -25.91
C LEU A 158 11.63 0.69 -24.75
N LEU A 159 11.78 2.00 -24.94
CA LEU A 159 12.18 2.93 -23.89
C LEU A 159 11.19 2.94 -22.72
N LEU A 160 9.88 2.88 -22.98
CA LEU A 160 8.86 2.75 -21.94
C LEU A 160 9.03 1.46 -21.13
N GLY A 161 9.28 0.33 -21.80
CA GLY A 161 9.58 -0.94 -21.15
C GLY A 161 10.83 -0.88 -20.27
N VAL A 162 11.91 -0.25 -20.77
CA VAL A 162 13.15 -0.03 -20.01
C VAL A 162 12.94 0.92 -18.83
N LEU A 163 12.13 1.96 -18.98
CA LEU A 163 11.76 2.87 -17.90
C LEU A 163 11.09 2.10 -16.76
N PHE A 164 10.09 1.27 -17.06
CA PHE A 164 9.45 0.41 -16.06
C PHE A 164 10.44 -0.56 -15.38
N PHE A 165 11.41 -1.08 -16.13
CA PHE A 165 12.47 -1.92 -15.58
C PHE A 165 13.32 -1.15 -14.56
N VAL A 166 13.81 0.03 -14.93
CA VAL A 166 14.67 0.88 -14.08
C VAL A 166 13.95 1.28 -12.81
N VAL A 167 12.68 1.68 -12.92
CA VAL A 167 11.83 2.01 -11.77
C VAL A 167 11.68 0.79 -10.86
N SER A 168 11.34 -0.38 -11.40
CA SER A 168 11.21 -1.62 -10.62
C SER A 168 12.53 -2.03 -9.95
N SER A 169 13.68 -1.85 -10.61
CA SER A 169 15.00 -2.07 -10.02
C SER A 169 15.35 -1.08 -8.90
N ALA A 170 14.96 0.19 -9.02
CA ALA A 170 15.12 1.16 -7.94
C ALA A 170 14.29 0.77 -6.70
N TYR A 171 13.03 0.35 -6.91
CA TYR A 171 12.19 -0.15 -5.84
C TYR A 171 12.75 -1.43 -5.19
N LEU A 172 13.27 -2.37 -5.98
CA LEU A 172 13.90 -3.59 -5.46
C LEU A 172 15.10 -3.26 -4.55
N ARG A 173 15.96 -2.33 -4.96
CA ARG A 173 17.11 -1.88 -4.15
C ARG A 173 16.65 -1.33 -2.80
N ASN A 174 15.63 -0.47 -2.79
CA ASN A 174 15.06 0.08 -1.56
C ASN A 174 14.44 -1.00 -0.66
N TYR A 175 13.73 -1.96 -1.26
CA TYR A 175 13.16 -3.10 -0.54
C TYR A 175 14.23 -3.97 0.12
N ILE A 176 15.30 -4.31 -0.60
CA ILE A 176 16.43 -5.10 -0.08
C ILE A 176 17.14 -4.34 1.04
N ALA A 177 17.41 -3.04 0.87
CA ALA A 177 18.04 -2.21 1.90
C ALA A 177 17.20 -2.17 3.19
N ALA A 178 15.88 -2.00 3.06
CA ALA A 178 14.95 -2.05 4.18
C ALA A 178 14.90 -3.44 4.84
N ALA A 179 14.98 -4.52 4.06
CA ALA A 179 15.03 -5.89 4.58
C ALA A 179 16.34 -6.18 5.33
N LYS A 180 17.49 -5.72 4.82
CA LYS A 180 18.81 -5.90 5.46
C LYS A 180 18.90 -5.19 6.82
N LYS A 181 18.35 -3.97 6.93
CA LYS A 181 18.26 -3.23 8.20
C LYS A 181 17.46 -4.00 9.27
N ARG A 182 16.50 -4.83 8.87
CA ARG A 182 15.67 -5.66 9.77
C ARG A 182 16.36 -6.94 10.24
N ARG A 183 17.32 -7.48 9.49
CA ARG A 183 18.11 -8.65 9.93
C ARG A 183 19.19 -8.30 10.95
N LYS A 184 19.58 -7.02 11.02
CA LYS A 184 20.58 -6.50 11.96
C LYS A 184 19.99 -5.97 13.28
N LYS A 185 18.66 -5.94 13.42
CA LYS A 185 17.93 -5.56 14.63
C LYS A 185 17.17 -6.76 15.14
#